data_AF-A0A2S2PU71-F1
#
_entry.id   AF-A0A2S2PU71-F1
#
_cell.length_a   1.000
_cell.length_b   1.000
_cell.length_c   1.000
_cell.angle_alpha   90.00
_cell.angle_beta   90.00
_cell.angle_gamma   90.00
#
_symmetry.space_group_name_H-M   'P 1'
#
loop_
_entity.id
_entity.type
_entity.pdbx_description
1 polymer ?
#
loop_
_entity_poly.entity_id
_entity_poly.type
_entity_poly.pdbx_seq_one_letter_code
_entity_poly.pdbx_strand_id
1 'polypeptide(L)'
;RKKVKVLQQRLKRRETKIKSLKSLVMRIKKNVPMSDDVTTQLEENFGGIPLALLLHERKTKKIGKNAIRYSDSMKEFAKTLFFYSPRAYKYVRTHFRLPHHSTIRSWMSTMECEPGFLDGVFKFLKLEITQKTWLQDCSLVFDSMSIRKQLIWEPDK
;
A
#
# COMPACT_ATOMS: atom_id res chain seq x y z
N ARG A 1 -9.67 -17.79 60.13
CA ARG A 1 -8.41 -16.98 60.21
C ARG A 1 -7.35 -17.37 59.17
N LYS A 2 -6.95 -18.66 59.03
CA LYS A 2 -5.95 -19.11 58.02
C LYS A 2 -6.30 -18.75 56.57
N LYS A 3 -7.55 -18.96 56.14
CA LYS A 3 -8.00 -18.74 54.74
C LYS A 3 -7.89 -17.27 54.30
N VAL A 4 -8.23 -16.33 55.19
CA VAL A 4 -8.10 -14.88 54.96
C VAL A 4 -6.63 -14.49 54.77
N LYS A 5 -5.73 -15.01 55.62
CA LYS A 5 -4.28 -14.77 55.51
C LYS A 5 -3.72 -15.28 54.17
N VAL A 6 -4.14 -16.47 53.73
CA VAL A 6 -3.71 -17.04 52.43
C VAL A 6 -4.20 -16.18 51.26
N LEU A 7 -5.45 -15.70 51.30
CA LEU A 7 -6.00 -14.83 50.25
C LEU A 7 -5.30 -13.47 50.20
N GLN A 8 -5.04 -12.83 51.34
CA GLN A 8 -4.27 -11.58 51.43
C GLN A 8 -2.86 -11.76 50.88
N GLN A 9 -2.21 -12.89 51.17
CA GLN A 9 -0.88 -13.18 50.66
C GLN A 9 -0.88 -13.44 49.15
N ARG A 10 -1.92 -14.09 48.61
CA ARG A 10 -2.11 -14.24 47.15
C ARG A 10 -2.35 -12.90 46.47
N LEU A 11 -3.17 -12.02 47.06
CA LEU A 11 -3.40 -10.66 46.55
C LEU A 11 -2.10 -9.87 46.48
N LYS A 12 -1.32 -9.85 47.58
CA LYS A 12 -0.03 -9.16 47.63
C LYS A 12 0.95 -9.66 46.56
N ARG A 13 1.02 -10.98 46.35
CA ARG A 13 1.85 -11.59 45.28
C ARG A 13 1.39 -11.21 43.87
N ARG A 14 0.08 -11.04 43.66
CA ARG A 14 -0.46 -10.57 42.38
C ARG A 14 -0.11 -9.10 42.15
N GLU A 15 -0.27 -8.25 43.15
CA GLU A 15 0.06 -6.82 43.06
C GLU A 15 1.55 -6.58 42.77
N THR A 16 2.45 -7.34 43.42
CA THR A 16 3.89 -7.24 43.14
C THR A 16 4.22 -7.69 41.72
N LYS A 17 3.58 -8.76 41.23
CA LYS A 17 3.75 -9.21 39.83
C LYS A 17 3.21 -8.19 38.84
N ILE A 18 2.07 -7.55 39.12
CA ILE A 18 1.52 -6.47 38.30
C ILE A 18 2.46 -5.27 38.28
N LYS A 19 3.03 -4.87 39.43
CA LYS A 19 4.04 -3.79 39.49
C LYS A 19 5.29 -4.13 38.67
N SER A 20 5.79 -5.36 38.79
CA SER A 20 6.94 -5.84 38.01
C SER A 20 6.66 -5.85 36.51
N LEU A 21 5.50 -6.34 36.08
CA LEU A 21 5.13 -6.33 34.67
C LEU A 21 4.99 -4.91 34.13
N LYS A 22 4.38 -3.99 34.91
CA LYS A 22 4.28 -2.58 34.53
C LYS A 22 5.66 -1.93 34.36
N SER A 23 6.62 -2.20 35.25
CA SER A 23 7.97 -1.65 35.13
C SER A 23 8.74 -2.26 33.95
N LEU A 24 8.52 -3.53 33.64
CA LEU A 24 9.07 -4.20 32.46
C LEU A 24 8.55 -3.58 31.17
N VAL A 25 7.24 -3.33 31.08
CA VAL A 25 6.62 -2.63 29.94
C VAL A 25 7.16 -1.21 29.79
N MET A 26 7.37 -0.48 30.90
CA MET A 26 8.00 0.85 30.83
C MET A 26 9.44 0.80 30.33
N ARG A 27 10.25 -0.17 30.80
CA ARG A 27 11.63 -0.36 30.32
C ARG A 27 11.67 -0.69 28.83
N ILE A 28 10.81 -1.60 28.38
CA ILE A 28 10.70 -1.94 26.95
C ILE A 28 10.33 -0.69 26.17
N LYS A 29 9.29 0.07 26.58
CA LYS A 29 8.91 1.33 25.92
C LYS A 29 10.02 2.37 25.88
N LYS A 30 10.85 2.46 26.93
CA LYS A 30 12.00 3.37 27.00
C LYS A 30 13.15 2.93 26.07
N ASN A 31 13.29 1.63 25.85
CA ASN A 31 14.31 1.03 25.00
C ASN A 31 13.83 0.79 23.56
N VAL A 32 12.56 1.05 23.24
CA VAL A 32 12.13 1.15 21.84
C VAL A 32 12.81 2.40 21.28
N PRO A 33 13.52 2.30 20.14
CA PRO A 33 14.19 3.44 19.55
C PRO A 33 13.19 4.59 19.38
N MET A 34 13.65 5.82 19.64
CA MET A 34 12.84 7.02 19.43
C MET A 34 12.30 7.04 18.00
N SER A 35 11.26 7.85 17.79
CA SER A 35 10.58 7.86 16.50
C SER A 35 11.56 7.99 15.33
N ASP A 36 12.56 8.84 15.52
CA ASP A 36 13.53 9.20 14.50
C ASP A 36 14.60 8.11 14.28
N ASP A 37 14.98 7.36 15.31
CA ASP A 37 15.96 6.28 15.23
C ASP A 37 15.40 5.06 14.46
N VAL A 38 14.10 4.80 14.59
CA VAL A 38 13.44 3.78 13.75
C VAL A 38 13.34 4.23 12.29
N THR A 39 13.12 5.53 12.02
CA THR A 39 13.09 6.00 10.63
C THR A 39 14.45 5.94 9.97
N THR A 40 15.52 6.33 10.67
CA THR A 40 16.88 6.26 10.14
C THR A 40 17.27 4.83 9.83
N GLN A 41 17.00 3.88 10.74
CA GLN A 41 17.27 2.46 10.47
C GLN A 41 16.44 1.91 9.30
N LEU A 42 15.20 2.35 9.11
CA LEU A 42 14.41 1.93 7.95
C LEU A 42 15.00 2.48 6.64
N GLU A 43 15.43 3.74 6.64
CA GLU A 43 16.06 4.40 5.48
C GLU A 43 17.41 3.78 5.14
N GLU A 44 18.17 3.32 6.13
CA GLU A 44 19.44 2.61 5.93
C GLU A 44 19.26 1.20 5.34
N ASN A 45 18.20 0.48 5.74
CA ASN A 45 18.02 -0.93 5.38
C ASN A 45 17.09 -1.16 4.17
N PHE A 46 16.21 -0.21 3.86
CA PHE A 46 15.22 -0.35 2.79
C PHE A 46 15.29 0.85 1.84
N GLY A 47 15.29 0.58 0.53
CA GLY A 47 15.13 1.59 -0.51
C GLY A 47 13.80 1.48 -1.24
N GLY A 48 13.38 2.55 -1.93
CA GLY A 48 12.28 2.53 -2.89
C GLY A 48 10.89 2.26 -2.29
N ILE A 49 10.10 1.41 -2.98
CA ILE A 49 8.69 1.13 -2.62
C ILE A 49 8.52 0.49 -1.24
N PRO A 50 9.32 -0.53 -0.83
CA PRO A 50 9.23 -1.09 0.52
C PRO A 50 9.35 -0.05 1.63
N LEU A 51 10.33 0.86 1.52
CA LEU A 51 10.50 1.96 2.47
C LEU A 51 9.28 2.89 2.47
N ALA A 52 8.81 3.30 1.29
CA ALA A 52 7.65 4.17 1.16
C ALA A 52 6.39 3.59 1.82
N LEU A 53 6.15 2.27 1.67
CA LEU A 53 5.03 1.57 2.31
C LEU A 53 5.16 1.56 3.83
N LEU A 54 6.34 1.27 4.37
CA LEU A 54 6.57 1.22 5.83
C LEU A 54 6.41 2.60 6.48
N LEU A 55 6.98 3.64 5.85
CA LEU A 55 6.83 5.01 6.33
C LEU A 55 5.38 5.50 6.22
N HIS A 56 4.66 5.10 5.17
CA HIS A 56 3.24 5.43 5.01
C HIS A 56 2.36 4.77 6.07
N GLU A 57 2.55 3.48 6.35
CA GLU A 57 1.85 2.78 7.43
C GLU A 57 1.98 3.50 8.76
N ARG A 58 3.22 3.89 9.07
CA ARG A 58 3.54 4.58 10.31
C ARG A 58 2.83 5.91 10.42
N LYS A 59 2.88 6.74 9.36
CA LYS A 59 2.22 8.05 9.31
C LYS A 59 0.70 7.91 9.42
N THR A 60 0.12 6.93 8.72
CA THR A 60 -1.33 6.79 8.64
C THR A 60 -1.95 6.07 9.82
N LYS A 61 -1.17 5.37 10.67
CA LYS A 61 -1.68 4.60 11.81
C LYS A 61 -2.67 5.37 12.70
N LYS A 62 -2.43 6.68 12.91
CA LYS A 62 -3.27 7.59 13.71
C LYS A 62 -4.35 8.33 12.91
N ILE A 63 -4.32 8.22 11.59
CA ILE A 63 -5.22 8.93 10.66
C ILE A 63 -6.41 8.03 10.32
N GLY A 64 -7.61 8.62 10.29
CA GLY A 64 -8.82 7.94 9.85
C GLY A 64 -8.76 7.55 8.37
N LYS A 65 -9.41 6.44 7.99
CA LYS A 65 -9.31 5.84 6.64
C LYS A 65 -9.58 6.83 5.49
N ASN A 66 -10.51 7.77 5.68
CA ASN A 66 -10.95 8.71 4.64
C ASN A 66 -9.98 9.90 4.46
N ALA A 67 -9.11 10.16 5.43
CA ALA A 67 -8.14 11.26 5.39
C ALA A 67 -6.76 10.82 4.88
N ILE A 68 -6.60 9.54 4.52
CA ILE A 68 -5.33 9.00 4.03
C ILE A 68 -5.04 9.56 2.62
N ARG A 69 -3.87 10.16 2.46
CA ARG A 69 -3.31 10.56 1.16
C ARG A 69 -2.22 9.57 0.75
N TYR A 70 -2.14 9.33 -0.55
CA TYR A 70 -1.20 8.39 -1.17
C TYR A 70 -0.22 9.18 -2.04
N SER A 71 1.08 8.92 -1.90
CA SER A 71 2.10 9.46 -2.81
C SER A 71 1.96 8.83 -4.20
N ASP A 72 2.50 9.49 -5.22
CA ASP A 72 2.40 8.99 -6.60
C ASP A 72 3.07 7.62 -6.77
N SER A 73 4.22 7.40 -6.13
CA SER A 73 4.88 6.09 -6.07
C SER A 73 3.98 4.98 -5.52
N MET A 74 3.15 5.28 -4.52
CA MET A 74 2.19 4.33 -3.95
C MET A 74 0.97 4.14 -4.85
N LYS A 75 0.53 5.19 -5.55
CA LYS A 75 -0.53 5.08 -6.55
C LYS A 75 -0.08 4.17 -7.69
N GLU A 76 1.12 4.37 -8.21
CA GLU A 76 1.72 3.53 -9.25
C GLU A 76 1.84 2.09 -8.79
N PHE A 77 2.43 1.84 -7.61
CA PHE A 77 2.51 0.49 -7.05
C PHE A 77 1.14 -0.18 -6.94
N ALA A 78 0.14 0.54 -6.43
CA ALA A 78 -1.22 0.01 -6.29
C ALA A 78 -1.88 -0.30 -7.64
N LYS A 79 -1.72 0.58 -8.64
CA LYS A 79 -2.22 0.34 -10.01
C LYS A 79 -1.55 -0.87 -10.62
N THR A 80 -0.22 -0.95 -10.57
CA THR A 80 0.58 -2.03 -11.14
C THR A 80 0.23 -3.37 -10.51
N LEU A 81 0.19 -3.46 -9.17
CA LEU A 81 -0.16 -4.70 -8.49
C LEU A 81 -1.60 -5.14 -8.78
N PHE A 82 -2.55 -4.19 -8.84
CA PHE A 82 -3.94 -4.48 -9.18
C PHE A 82 -4.09 -4.95 -10.63
N PHE A 83 -3.36 -4.35 -11.56
CA PHE A 83 -3.33 -4.72 -12.97
C PHE A 83 -2.80 -6.16 -13.16
N TYR A 84 -1.70 -6.52 -12.50
CA TYR A 84 -1.17 -7.87 -12.57
C TYR A 84 -2.06 -8.92 -11.91
N SER A 85 -2.63 -8.63 -10.74
CA SER A 85 -3.52 -9.56 -10.06
C SER A 85 -4.38 -8.85 -9.01
N PRO A 86 -5.69 -8.68 -9.26
CA PRO A 86 -6.63 -8.17 -8.26
C PRO A 86 -6.68 -9.03 -6.99
N ARG A 87 -6.40 -10.34 -7.13
CA ARG A 87 -6.32 -11.27 -5.99
C ARG A 87 -5.07 -11.01 -5.14
N ALA A 88 -3.90 -10.86 -5.75
CA ALA A 88 -2.68 -10.53 -5.04
C ALA A 88 -2.81 -9.16 -4.35
N TYR A 89 -3.37 -8.17 -5.05
CA TYR A 89 -3.65 -6.86 -4.46
C TYR A 89 -4.56 -6.96 -3.22
N LYS A 90 -5.65 -7.74 -3.31
CA LYS A 90 -6.56 -7.96 -2.18
C LYS A 90 -5.84 -8.55 -0.97
N TYR A 91 -4.92 -9.49 -1.20
CA TYR A 91 -4.10 -10.09 -0.14
C TYR A 91 -3.13 -9.06 0.46
N VAL A 92 -2.35 -8.35 -0.35
CA VAL A 92 -1.41 -7.34 0.19
C VAL A 92 -2.15 -6.25 0.98
N ARG A 93 -3.35 -5.86 0.54
CA ARG A 93 -4.20 -4.90 1.24
C ARG A 93 -4.69 -5.37 2.61
N THR A 94 -4.67 -6.67 2.95
CA THR A 94 -4.96 -7.10 4.33
C THR A 94 -3.84 -6.78 5.29
N HIS A 95 -2.62 -6.58 4.79
CA HIS A 95 -1.44 -6.28 5.58
C HIS A 95 -1.05 -4.80 5.56
N PHE A 96 -1.33 -4.11 4.45
CA PHE A 96 -1.03 -2.69 4.27
C PHE A 96 -2.29 -1.86 3.95
N ARG A 97 -2.35 -0.64 4.46
CA ARG A 97 -3.29 0.46 4.19
C ARG A 97 -3.11 0.97 2.77
N LEU A 98 -3.52 0.14 1.83
CA LEU A 98 -3.59 0.44 0.41
C LEU A 98 -4.98 0.97 0.04
N PRO A 99 -5.11 1.71 -1.09
CA PRO A 99 -6.37 2.28 -1.53
C PRO A 99 -7.47 1.22 -1.76
N HIS A 100 -8.72 1.66 -1.86
CA HIS A 100 -9.80 0.74 -2.20
C HIS A 100 -9.80 0.43 -3.70
N HIS A 101 -10.31 -0.74 -4.11
CA HIS A 101 -10.34 -1.11 -5.53
C HIS A 101 -11.11 -0.10 -6.41
N SER A 102 -12.10 0.60 -5.85
CA SER A 102 -12.89 1.63 -6.54
C SER A 102 -12.04 2.88 -6.77
N THR A 103 -11.18 3.23 -5.81
CA THR A 103 -10.23 4.32 -5.93
C THR A 103 -9.21 4.02 -7.03
N ILE A 104 -8.68 2.80 -7.09
CA ILE A 104 -7.75 2.41 -8.16
C ILE A 104 -8.45 2.45 -9.52
N ARG A 105 -9.69 1.94 -9.62
CA ARG A 105 -10.50 2.04 -10.84
C ARG A 105 -10.71 3.48 -11.28
N SER A 106 -11.04 4.37 -10.36
CA SER A 106 -11.18 5.81 -10.65
C SER A 106 -9.86 6.44 -11.12
N TRP A 107 -8.72 6.02 -10.58
CA TRP A 107 -7.41 6.49 -11.05
C TRP A 107 -6.98 5.92 -12.40
N MET A 108 -7.59 4.81 -12.84
CA MET A 108 -7.35 4.22 -14.16
C MET A 108 -8.37 4.72 -15.19
N SER A 109 -9.58 5.11 -14.77
CA SER A 109 -10.62 5.65 -15.67
C SER A 109 -10.29 7.02 -16.24
N THR A 110 -9.26 7.69 -15.72
CA THR A 110 -8.73 8.95 -16.26
C THR A 110 -7.93 8.75 -17.55
N MET A 111 -7.64 7.50 -17.94
CA MET A 111 -6.96 7.24 -19.21
C MET A 111 -7.92 7.43 -20.38
N GLU A 112 -7.55 8.33 -21.29
CA GLU A 112 -8.24 8.54 -22.56
C GLU A 112 -7.97 7.34 -23.47
N CYS A 113 -8.88 6.37 -23.47
CA CYS A 113 -8.87 5.22 -24.37
C CYS A 113 -10.01 5.34 -25.38
N GLU A 114 -10.00 6.44 -26.13
CA GLU A 114 -10.99 6.69 -27.17
C GLU A 114 -10.77 5.75 -28.37
N PRO A 115 -11.83 5.41 -29.12
CA PRO A 115 -11.71 4.62 -30.35
C PRO A 115 -10.76 5.30 -31.35
N GLY A 116 -9.85 4.52 -31.93
CA GLY A 116 -8.89 4.99 -32.92
C GLY A 116 -7.44 4.85 -32.45
N PHE A 117 -6.62 5.85 -32.76
CA PHE A 117 -5.21 5.85 -32.42
C PHE A 117 -4.97 6.35 -31.00
N LEU A 118 -4.18 5.61 -30.24
CA LEU A 118 -3.79 5.96 -28.87
C LEU A 118 -2.64 6.97 -28.89
N ASP A 119 -2.96 8.26 -29.02
CA ASP A 119 -1.96 9.35 -29.10
C ASP A 119 -0.97 9.36 -27.92
N GLY A 120 -1.44 9.03 -26.72
CA GLY A 120 -0.58 8.89 -25.54
C GLY A 120 0.54 7.85 -25.72
N VAL A 121 0.25 6.75 -26.41
CA VAL A 121 1.24 5.70 -26.71
C VAL A 121 2.23 6.20 -27.75
N PHE A 122 1.78 6.87 -28.81
CA PHE A 122 2.68 7.44 -29.82
C PHE A 122 3.62 8.51 -29.24
N LYS A 123 3.11 9.38 -28.36
CA LYS A 123 3.92 10.36 -27.62
C LYS A 123 4.99 9.68 -26.78
N PHE A 124 4.64 8.60 -26.08
CA PHE A 124 5.60 7.82 -25.29
C PHE A 124 6.68 7.17 -26.17
N LEU A 125 6.27 6.52 -27.27
CA LEU A 125 7.22 5.90 -28.21
C LEU A 125 8.21 6.91 -28.80
N LYS A 126 7.73 8.13 -29.13
CA LYS A 126 8.60 9.21 -29.63
C LYS A 126 9.72 9.57 -28.63
N LEU A 127 9.41 9.58 -27.34
CA LEU A 127 10.41 9.83 -26.29
C LEU A 127 11.38 8.65 -26.15
N GLU A 128 10.87 7.42 -26.16
CA GLU A 128 11.69 6.21 -25.99
C GLU A 128 12.68 5.97 -27.14
N ILE A 129 12.29 6.23 -28.39
CA ILE A 129 13.18 6.08 -29.57
C ILE A 129 14.43 6.97 -29.44
N THR A 130 14.31 8.11 -28.77
CA THR A 130 15.47 9.01 -28.54
C THR A 130 16.53 8.36 -27.66
N GLN A 131 16.12 7.49 -26.72
CA GLN A 131 17.02 6.76 -25.83
C GLN A 131 17.42 5.38 -26.37
N LYS A 132 16.57 4.78 -27.21
CA LYS A 132 16.70 3.40 -27.71
C LYS A 132 16.52 3.38 -29.22
N THR A 133 17.63 3.55 -29.93
CA THR A 133 17.65 3.61 -31.40
C THR A 133 17.19 2.33 -32.08
N TRP A 134 17.30 1.17 -31.42
CA TRP A 134 16.83 -0.13 -31.93
C TRP A 134 15.30 -0.24 -32.06
N LEU A 135 14.53 0.70 -31.47
CA LEU A 135 13.07 0.76 -31.59
C LEU A 135 12.59 1.43 -32.88
N GLN A 136 13.47 1.88 -33.76
CA GLN A 136 13.09 2.53 -35.03
C GLN A 136 12.36 1.60 -35.99
N ASP A 137 12.79 0.33 -36.04
CA ASP A 137 12.20 -0.67 -36.92
C ASP A 137 11.17 -1.51 -36.15
N CYS A 138 9.92 -1.48 -36.60
CA CYS A 138 8.86 -2.32 -36.03
C CYS A 138 7.94 -2.87 -37.12
N SER A 139 7.37 -4.05 -36.84
CA SER A 139 6.32 -4.64 -37.67
C SER A 139 4.97 -4.42 -36.99
N LEU A 140 4.01 -3.87 -37.74
CA LEU A 140 2.63 -3.72 -37.27
C LEU A 140 1.85 -5.00 -37.62
N VAL A 141 1.44 -5.73 -36.59
CA VAL A 141 0.57 -6.90 -36.72
C VAL A 141 -0.74 -6.59 -36.01
N PHE A 142 -1.87 -6.75 -36.71
CA PHE A 142 -3.19 -6.57 -36.13
C PHE A 142 -4.10 -7.72 -36.55
N ASP A 143 -5.01 -8.08 -35.65
CA ASP A 143 -6.06 -9.05 -35.86
C ASP A 143 -7.34 -8.53 -35.19
N SER A 144 -8.49 -9.04 -35.61
CA SER A 144 -9.79 -8.67 -35.06
C SER A 144 -10.33 -9.76 -34.14
N MET A 145 -10.95 -9.36 -33.03
CA MET A 145 -11.58 -10.29 -32.11
C MET A 145 -13.10 -10.13 -32.17
N SER A 146 -13.84 -11.23 -32.33
CA SER A 146 -15.30 -11.19 -32.26
C SER A 146 -15.75 -10.91 -30.82
N ILE A 147 -16.49 -9.82 -30.61
CA ILE A 147 -17.09 -9.46 -29.33
C ILE A 147 -18.58 -9.83 -29.35
N ARG A 148 -19.14 -10.20 -28.18
CA ARG A 148 -20.58 -10.48 -28.05
C ARG A 148 -21.39 -9.23 -28.40
N LYS A 149 -22.37 -9.37 -29.29
CA LYS A 149 -23.32 -8.31 -29.62
C LYS A 149 -24.27 -8.11 -28.43
N GLN A 150 -24.20 -6.95 -27.79
CA GLN A 150 -25.06 -6.56 -26.68
C GLN A 150 -25.25 -5.05 -26.70
N LEU A 151 -26.43 -4.58 -26.30
CA LEU A 151 -26.70 -3.16 -26.09
C LEU A 151 -26.18 -2.77 -24.70
N ILE A 152 -25.16 -1.91 -24.65
CA ILE A 152 -24.61 -1.39 -23.40
C ILE A 152 -24.94 0.10 -23.35
N TRP A 153 -25.50 0.55 -22.24
CA TRP A 153 -25.67 1.96 -21.96
C TRP A 153 -24.48 2.46 -21.14
N GLU A 154 -23.72 3.40 -21.68
CA GLU A 154 -22.80 4.22 -20.89
C GLU A 154 -23.46 5.58 -20.65
N PRO A 155 -23.60 6.03 -19.39
CA PRO A 155 -24.00 7.41 -19.13
C PRO A 155 -22.90 8.36 -19.62
N ASP A 156 -23.30 9.47 -20.24
CA ASP A 156 -22.36 10.54 -20.61
C ASP A 156 -21.55 10.98 -19.39
N LYS A 157 -20.24 11.08 -19.57
CA LYS A 157 -19.26 11.48 -18.54
C LYS A 157 -19.46 12.91 -18.06
#